data_AF-Q7P172-F1
#
_entry.id   AF-Q7P172-F1
#
_cell.length_a   1.000
_cell.length_b   1.000
_cell.length_c   1.000
_cell.angle_alpha   90.00
_cell.angle_beta   90.00
_cell.angle_gamma   90.00
#
_symmetry.space_group_name_H-M   'P 1'
#
loop_
_entity.id
_entity.type
_entity.pdbx_description
1 polymer ?
#
loop_
_entity_poly.entity_id
_entity_poly.type
_entity_poly.pdbx_seq_one_letter_code
_entity_poly.pdbx_strand_id
1 'polypeptide(L)'
;MQDPIKPVPTPDQKFHDGNPSTGELGTIVSADWLNTVQSALQATQQEVLSVIGSNNGQKADPARQDQLLQAIKQLAWGGNAKPTTLAGYGIADGLTLRPQLGDKIDLNNIVDDGLYHNPGNDYAANGANYPTPHAGLLFVFSDGLMVYQQYQCYDNAGCWYRCRYRDNWSQWQRLADAATTLAGYGITDGATKAELKAAVDGLVSGAPGALNTLQELAAALDNDNNFAATITNKLAGKADKSSSLAGYGINTLALSTAQTAQIVKTTPNVYDNNLYTNGTLELRSTGTDFPALGLHRPGNSAVALVHKGYGDDTLVLKEAAGGEYRVWHSGNDGQFIKKRRGRIHADDKTSLDTSVAAGEMGFNYGTSSGIYGPFIAFGGLVDNNINYSCQLTADYGNGSMMRFRTRNDDGTTGRWNPWRTLIHEDYLTGQVAFFAMSAPPLGWLKANGAAVSRKDYPSLFAALGTYYGAGDGSTTFNLPDLRGEFVRGWDDGRGVDNGRGFGTWQKGTLTFSDPSLTSPCVASLVHRNDNTVIGYLDLGADPVDKNKYDLGLSVSTANGVYLPDLDSGGWANGYGSTRPRNIALLACIKY
;
A
#
# COMPACT_ATOMS: atom_id res chain seq x y z
N MET A 1 -55.60 29.55 -39.86
CA MET A 1 -56.66 30.15 -39.02
C MET A 1 -56.85 31.58 -39.48
N GLN A 2 -58.07 32.01 -39.78
CA GLN A 2 -58.35 33.41 -40.10
C GLN A 2 -57.93 34.32 -38.94
N ASP A 3 -57.64 35.58 -39.25
CA ASP A 3 -57.42 36.62 -38.25
C ASP A 3 -58.61 36.69 -37.27
N PRO A 4 -58.36 37.00 -35.97
CA PRO A 4 -59.41 37.08 -34.97
C PRO A 4 -60.53 38.04 -35.39
N ILE A 5 -61.77 37.70 -35.04
CA ILE A 5 -62.95 38.55 -35.29
C ILE A 5 -62.61 39.96 -34.83
N LYS A 6 -62.75 40.94 -35.74
CA LYS A 6 -62.44 42.33 -35.44
C LYS A 6 -63.25 42.80 -34.22
N PRO A 7 -62.62 43.53 -33.27
CA PRO A 7 -63.35 44.09 -32.14
C PRO A 7 -64.42 45.10 -32.58
N VAL A 8 -65.48 45.21 -31.77
CA VAL A 8 -66.51 46.24 -31.96
C VAL A 8 -65.91 47.61 -31.59
N PRO A 9 -66.21 48.71 -32.31
CA PRO A 9 -65.59 50.00 -32.09
C PRO A 9 -66.23 50.75 -30.89
N THR A 10 -66.22 50.12 -29.72
CA THR A 10 -66.60 50.70 -28.43
C THR A 10 -65.38 50.71 -27.50
N PRO A 11 -65.31 51.60 -26.49
CA PRO A 11 -64.14 51.70 -25.60
C PRO A 11 -63.76 50.39 -24.90
N ASP A 12 -64.74 49.52 -24.65
CA ASP A 12 -64.56 48.20 -24.02
C ASP A 12 -64.68 47.02 -25.02
N GLN A 13 -64.85 47.31 -26.31
CA GLN A 13 -64.98 46.35 -27.40
C GLN A 13 -66.20 45.41 -27.31
N LYS A 14 -67.23 45.80 -26.56
CA LYS A 14 -68.49 45.06 -26.42
C LYS A 14 -69.66 45.79 -27.04
N PHE A 15 -70.71 45.05 -27.36
CA PHE A 15 -72.00 45.63 -27.71
C PHE A 15 -72.72 46.09 -26.44
N HIS A 16 -73.31 47.28 -26.50
CA HIS A 16 -74.16 47.85 -25.46
C HIS A 16 -75.56 48.11 -26.01
N ASP A 17 -76.59 47.85 -25.20
CA ASP A 17 -77.95 48.26 -25.51
C ASP A 17 -78.09 49.78 -25.42
N GLY A 18 -79.02 50.36 -26.17
CA GLY A 18 -79.37 51.77 -26.02
C GLY A 18 -80.13 52.02 -24.72
N ASN A 19 -80.10 53.24 -24.22
CA ASN A 19 -80.86 53.66 -23.05
C ASN A 19 -81.95 54.66 -23.46
N PRO A 20 -83.22 54.22 -23.55
CA PRO A 20 -84.33 55.06 -24.00
C PRO A 20 -84.61 56.27 -23.09
N SER A 21 -84.21 56.16 -21.81
CA SER A 21 -84.43 57.19 -20.79
C SER A 21 -83.45 58.35 -20.91
N THR A 22 -82.27 58.11 -21.47
CA THR A 22 -81.20 59.11 -21.66
C THR A 22 -81.00 59.50 -23.12
N GLY A 23 -81.66 58.80 -24.05
CA GLY A 23 -81.51 59.01 -25.50
C GLY A 23 -80.22 58.41 -26.08
N GLU A 24 -79.46 57.66 -25.29
CA GLU A 24 -78.24 56.99 -25.74
C GLU A 24 -78.60 55.83 -26.69
N LEU A 25 -78.04 55.86 -27.90
CA LEU A 25 -78.30 54.84 -28.91
C LEU A 25 -77.47 53.58 -28.63
N GLY A 26 -78.04 52.41 -28.92
CA GLY A 26 -77.34 51.14 -28.80
C GLY A 26 -76.20 51.01 -29.80
N THR A 27 -75.27 50.10 -29.51
CA THR A 27 -74.13 49.82 -30.39
C THR A 27 -74.62 49.20 -31.69
N ILE A 28 -74.30 49.84 -32.81
CA ILE A 28 -74.71 49.35 -34.13
C ILE A 28 -73.85 48.15 -34.51
N VAL A 29 -74.50 47.05 -34.89
CA VAL A 29 -73.83 45.91 -35.51
C VAL A 29 -73.49 46.27 -36.96
N SER A 30 -72.21 46.54 -37.22
CA SER A 30 -71.77 46.96 -38.55
C SER A 30 -71.71 45.78 -39.54
N ALA A 31 -71.87 46.10 -40.83
CA ALA A 31 -71.68 45.11 -41.89
C ALA A 31 -70.24 44.56 -41.92
N ASP A 32 -69.22 45.36 -41.60
CA ASP A 32 -67.82 44.89 -41.51
C ASP A 32 -67.67 43.82 -40.42
N TRP A 33 -68.29 44.01 -39.25
CA TRP A 33 -68.26 43.03 -38.17
C TRP A 33 -69.03 41.76 -38.52
N LEU A 34 -70.27 41.87 -39.04
CA LEU A 34 -71.08 40.72 -39.45
C LEU A 34 -70.44 39.91 -40.58
N ASN A 35 -69.85 40.58 -41.57
CA ASN A 35 -69.13 39.91 -42.65
C ASN A 35 -67.88 39.19 -42.14
N THR A 36 -67.19 39.76 -41.14
CA THR A 36 -66.05 39.11 -40.49
C THR A 36 -66.48 37.86 -39.72
N VAL A 37 -67.58 37.93 -38.96
CA VAL A 37 -68.16 36.79 -38.23
C VAL A 37 -68.64 35.71 -39.21
N GLN A 38 -69.33 36.09 -40.28
CA GLN A 38 -69.76 35.17 -41.33
C GLN A 38 -68.57 34.47 -41.99
N SER A 39 -67.50 35.21 -42.28
CA SER A 39 -66.29 34.66 -42.88
C SER A 39 -65.60 33.66 -41.95
N ALA A 40 -65.50 33.97 -40.66
CA ALA A 40 -64.90 33.08 -39.66
C ALA A 40 -65.71 31.78 -39.47
N LEU A 41 -67.04 31.90 -39.47
CA LEU A 41 -67.94 30.76 -39.40
C LEU A 41 -67.83 29.89 -40.67
N GLN A 42 -67.81 30.51 -41.85
CA GLN A 42 -67.63 29.81 -43.11
C GLN A 42 -66.27 29.10 -43.18
N ALA A 43 -65.19 29.74 -42.74
CA ALA A 43 -63.87 29.12 -42.69
C ALA A 43 -63.85 27.89 -41.78
N THR A 44 -64.41 28.01 -40.57
CA THR A 44 -64.53 26.87 -39.64
C THR A 44 -65.40 25.75 -40.21
N GLN A 45 -66.51 26.11 -40.86
CA GLN A 45 -67.37 25.14 -41.52
C GLN A 45 -66.65 24.43 -42.67
N GLN A 46 -65.84 25.13 -43.46
CA GLN A 46 -65.06 24.52 -44.54
C GLN A 46 -64.00 23.54 -44.03
N GLU A 47 -63.36 23.80 -42.89
CA GLU A 47 -62.45 22.83 -42.25
C GLU A 47 -63.22 21.55 -41.86
N VAL A 48 -64.38 21.69 -41.21
CA VAL A 48 -65.23 20.54 -40.84
C VAL A 48 -65.70 19.77 -42.08
N LEU A 49 -66.11 20.48 -43.14
CA LEU A 49 -66.49 19.87 -44.42
C LEU A 49 -65.33 19.17 -45.10
N SER A 50 -64.11 19.70 -45.00
CA SER A 50 -62.90 19.09 -45.54
C SER A 50 -62.57 17.78 -44.81
N VAL A 51 -62.71 17.76 -43.48
CA VAL A 51 -62.60 16.54 -42.69
C VAL A 51 -63.66 15.53 -43.11
N ILE A 52 -64.94 15.91 -43.23
CA ILE A 52 -66.00 15.00 -43.69
C ILE A 52 -65.70 14.47 -45.11
N GLY A 53 -65.26 15.34 -46.02
CA GLY A 53 -64.91 14.98 -47.39
C GLY A 53 -63.72 14.04 -47.51
N SER A 54 -62.78 14.06 -46.56
CA SER A 54 -61.65 13.14 -46.52
C SER A 54 -62.06 11.67 -46.38
N ASN A 55 -63.26 11.41 -45.87
CA ASN A 55 -63.85 10.08 -45.82
C ASN A 55 -64.47 9.71 -47.18
N ASN A 56 -63.65 9.21 -48.10
CA ASN A 56 -64.09 8.70 -49.41
C ASN A 56 -64.96 9.69 -50.23
N GLY A 57 -64.73 11.00 -50.09
CA GLY A 57 -65.47 12.02 -50.82
C GLY A 57 -66.90 12.27 -50.29
N GLN A 58 -67.20 11.86 -49.05
CA GLN A 58 -68.52 12.04 -48.45
C GLN A 58 -68.93 13.52 -48.41
N LYS A 59 -70.15 13.84 -48.82
CA LYS A 59 -70.74 15.18 -48.70
C LYS A 59 -71.50 15.32 -47.38
N ALA A 60 -71.46 16.49 -46.77
CA ALA A 60 -72.26 16.77 -45.58
C ALA A 60 -73.77 16.69 -45.89
N ASP A 61 -74.50 16.05 -45.00
CA ASP A 61 -75.93 15.79 -45.04
C ASP A 61 -76.53 16.32 -43.73
N PRO A 62 -77.33 17.40 -43.78
CA PRO A 62 -77.96 17.98 -42.59
C PRO A 62 -78.84 17.01 -41.80
N ALA A 63 -79.30 15.90 -42.41
CA ALA A 63 -80.11 14.89 -41.72
C ALA A 63 -79.27 13.93 -40.86
N ARG A 64 -77.94 13.96 -40.95
CA ARG A 64 -77.03 13.05 -40.23
C ARG A 64 -76.17 13.78 -39.21
N GLN A 65 -75.98 13.16 -38.05
CA GLN A 65 -75.19 13.72 -36.94
C GLN A 65 -73.89 12.95 -36.67
N ASP A 66 -73.55 11.96 -37.50
CA ASP A 66 -72.43 11.04 -37.27
C ASP A 66 -71.28 11.19 -38.28
N GLN A 67 -71.42 12.04 -39.30
CA GLN A 67 -70.49 12.11 -40.43
C GLN A 67 -69.09 12.57 -40.02
N LEU A 68 -69.00 13.58 -39.14
CA LEU A 68 -67.71 14.04 -38.62
C LEU A 68 -67.02 12.95 -37.80
N LEU A 69 -67.76 12.22 -36.96
CA LEU A 69 -67.22 11.11 -36.19
C LEU A 69 -66.74 9.97 -37.09
N GLN A 70 -67.50 9.62 -38.13
CA GLN A 70 -67.09 8.63 -39.13
C GLN A 70 -65.80 9.05 -39.83
N ALA A 71 -65.70 10.31 -40.25
CA ALA A 71 -64.50 10.82 -40.91
C ALA A 71 -63.27 10.83 -40.00
N ILE A 72 -63.41 11.22 -38.73
CA ILE A 72 -62.31 11.16 -37.75
C ILE A 72 -61.87 9.71 -37.52
N LYS A 73 -62.79 8.75 -37.41
CA LYS A 73 -62.46 7.33 -37.28
C LYS A 73 -61.72 6.81 -38.51
N GLN A 74 -62.16 7.21 -39.71
CA GLN A 74 -61.51 6.84 -40.96
C GLN A 74 -60.10 7.43 -41.08
N LEU A 75 -59.89 8.69 -40.68
CA LEU A 75 -58.56 9.30 -40.61
C LEU A 75 -57.65 8.63 -39.57
N ALA A 76 -58.19 8.28 -38.41
CA ALA A 76 -57.40 7.72 -37.31
C ALA A 76 -57.09 6.22 -37.49
N TRP A 77 -57.99 5.47 -38.10
CA TRP A 77 -57.97 3.99 -38.10
C TRP A 77 -58.17 3.36 -39.49
N GLY A 78 -58.44 4.14 -40.54
CA GLY A 78 -58.80 3.60 -41.86
C GLY A 78 -60.13 2.83 -41.89
N GLY A 79 -60.98 2.98 -40.86
CA GLY A 79 -62.20 2.18 -40.72
C GLY A 79 -63.13 2.65 -39.59
N ASN A 80 -64.25 1.93 -39.41
CA ASN A 80 -65.28 2.27 -38.41
C ASN A 80 -64.96 1.78 -36.98
N ALA A 81 -63.95 0.93 -36.83
CA ALA A 81 -63.53 0.33 -35.56
C ALA A 81 -62.02 0.45 -35.37
N LYS A 82 -61.60 0.53 -34.11
CA LYS A 82 -60.18 0.57 -33.74
C LYS A 82 -59.51 -0.78 -34.10
N PRO A 83 -58.41 -0.80 -34.86
CA PRO A 83 -57.73 -2.03 -35.23
C PRO A 83 -57.09 -2.73 -34.02
N THR A 84 -57.05 -4.06 -34.06
CA THR A 84 -56.44 -4.91 -33.02
C THR A 84 -55.08 -5.49 -33.43
N THR A 85 -54.64 -5.27 -34.67
CA THR A 85 -53.36 -5.72 -35.21
C THR A 85 -52.58 -4.54 -35.80
N LEU A 86 -51.25 -4.65 -35.83
CA LEU A 86 -50.36 -3.63 -36.44
C LEU A 86 -50.72 -3.38 -37.92
N ALA A 87 -50.96 -4.45 -38.68
CA ALA A 87 -51.40 -4.37 -40.07
C ALA A 87 -52.72 -3.58 -40.22
N GLY A 88 -53.63 -3.71 -39.24
CA GLY A 88 -54.87 -2.94 -39.22
C GLY A 88 -54.68 -1.43 -38.99
N TYR A 89 -53.55 -0.99 -38.40
CA TYR A 89 -53.16 0.42 -38.33
C TYR A 89 -52.38 0.88 -39.59
N GLY A 90 -52.20 0.02 -40.59
CA GLY A 90 -51.37 0.31 -41.76
C GLY A 90 -49.86 0.16 -41.50
N ILE A 91 -49.47 -0.40 -40.36
CA ILE A 91 -48.05 -0.68 -40.03
C ILE A 91 -47.67 -2.00 -40.68
N ALA A 92 -46.93 -1.94 -41.78
CA ALA A 92 -46.51 -3.08 -42.60
C ALA A 92 -45.02 -3.47 -42.40
N ASP A 93 -44.26 -2.64 -41.69
CA ASP A 93 -42.83 -2.77 -41.39
C ASP A 93 -42.55 -3.40 -40.02
N GLY A 94 -43.59 -3.91 -39.34
CA GLY A 94 -43.43 -4.67 -38.11
C GLY A 94 -42.81 -6.06 -38.35
N LEU A 95 -41.96 -6.51 -37.43
CA LEU A 95 -41.36 -7.85 -37.47
C LEU A 95 -42.45 -8.93 -37.48
N THR A 96 -42.62 -9.60 -38.62
CA THR A 96 -43.70 -10.57 -38.85
C THR A 96 -43.18 -12.00 -38.75
N LEU A 97 -43.89 -12.88 -38.05
CA LEU A 97 -43.63 -14.32 -38.06
C LEU A 97 -43.97 -14.87 -39.46
N ARG A 98 -42.94 -15.33 -40.17
CA ARG A 98 -43.06 -15.91 -41.50
C ARG A 98 -43.57 -17.35 -41.42
N PRO A 99 -44.11 -17.90 -42.53
CA PRO A 99 -44.50 -19.30 -42.58
C PRO A 99 -43.36 -20.23 -42.15
N GLN A 100 -43.74 -21.38 -41.59
CA GLN A 100 -42.79 -22.42 -41.18
C GLN A 100 -41.87 -22.81 -42.34
N LEU A 101 -40.59 -23.00 -42.05
CA LEU A 101 -39.62 -23.54 -43.01
C LEU A 101 -40.00 -24.98 -43.39
N GLY A 102 -39.90 -25.30 -44.68
CA GLY A 102 -40.08 -26.65 -45.22
C GLY A 102 -38.92 -27.59 -44.90
N ASP A 103 -39.06 -28.87 -45.24
CA ASP A 103 -37.97 -29.84 -45.18
C ASP A 103 -36.92 -29.53 -46.26
N LYS A 104 -35.64 -29.85 -46.00
CA LYS A 104 -34.50 -29.67 -46.93
C LYS A 104 -34.28 -28.24 -47.44
N ILE A 105 -34.65 -27.24 -46.64
CA ILE A 105 -34.43 -25.83 -46.99
C ILE A 105 -32.94 -25.49 -46.91
N ASP A 106 -32.48 -24.68 -47.85
CA ASP A 106 -31.19 -24.01 -47.77
C ASP A 106 -31.36 -22.62 -47.13
N LEU A 107 -30.74 -22.40 -45.96
CA LEU A 107 -30.81 -21.11 -45.26
C LEU A 107 -30.19 -19.96 -46.04
N ASN A 108 -29.32 -20.21 -47.02
CA ASN A 108 -28.77 -19.15 -47.88
C ASN A 108 -29.85 -18.50 -48.76
N ASN A 109 -30.98 -19.18 -48.98
CA ASN A 109 -32.11 -18.69 -49.77
C ASN A 109 -33.12 -17.87 -48.94
N ILE A 110 -32.98 -17.84 -47.61
CA ILE A 110 -33.89 -17.12 -46.73
C ILE A 110 -33.33 -15.72 -46.48
N VAL A 111 -33.73 -14.76 -47.30
CA VAL A 111 -33.12 -13.41 -47.36
C VAL A 111 -34.08 -12.27 -47.08
N ASP A 112 -35.39 -12.58 -47.02
CA ASP A 112 -36.41 -11.59 -46.73
C ASP A 112 -36.50 -11.35 -45.21
N ASP A 113 -36.80 -10.11 -44.84
CA ASP A 113 -36.98 -9.73 -43.44
C ASP A 113 -38.05 -10.59 -42.77
N GLY A 114 -37.74 -11.10 -41.58
CA GLY A 114 -38.74 -11.77 -40.77
C GLY A 114 -38.19 -12.81 -39.80
N LEU A 115 -39.14 -13.41 -39.08
CA LEU A 115 -38.89 -14.46 -38.12
C LEU A 115 -39.38 -15.80 -38.68
N TYR A 116 -38.48 -16.73 -38.92
CA TYR A 116 -38.77 -18.07 -39.45
C TYR A 116 -38.53 -19.11 -38.38
N HIS A 117 -39.20 -20.25 -38.47
CA HIS A 117 -38.96 -21.38 -37.56
C HIS A 117 -39.06 -22.70 -38.33
N ASN A 118 -38.33 -23.70 -37.88
CA ASN A 118 -38.50 -25.07 -38.32
C ASN A 118 -39.01 -25.94 -37.16
N PRO A 119 -39.89 -26.94 -37.42
CA PRO A 119 -40.64 -27.62 -36.37
C PRO A 119 -39.90 -28.79 -35.72
N GLY A 120 -38.77 -29.25 -36.28
CA GLY A 120 -38.07 -30.43 -35.80
C GLY A 120 -36.64 -30.57 -36.34
N ASN A 121 -35.81 -31.32 -35.62
CA ASN A 121 -34.37 -31.46 -35.89
C ASN A 121 -34.10 -32.06 -37.28
N ASP A 122 -34.95 -32.97 -37.75
CA ASP A 122 -34.83 -33.56 -39.08
C ASP A 122 -34.79 -32.50 -40.20
N TYR A 123 -35.53 -31.39 -40.04
CA TYR A 123 -35.59 -30.31 -41.03
C TYR A 123 -34.27 -29.53 -41.08
N ALA A 124 -33.62 -29.33 -39.93
CA ALA A 124 -32.30 -28.68 -39.85
C ALA A 124 -31.19 -29.64 -40.31
N ALA A 125 -31.26 -30.90 -39.92
CA ALA A 125 -30.29 -31.94 -40.28
C ALA A 125 -30.31 -32.26 -41.79
N ASN A 126 -31.49 -32.25 -42.41
CA ASN A 126 -31.65 -32.46 -43.86
C ASN A 126 -31.50 -31.16 -44.67
N GLY A 127 -31.50 -30.00 -44.01
CA GLY A 127 -31.36 -28.68 -44.62
C GLY A 127 -29.91 -28.32 -44.95
N ALA A 128 -29.72 -27.36 -45.85
CA ALA A 128 -28.41 -26.85 -46.21
C ALA A 128 -28.10 -25.54 -45.48
N ASN A 129 -26.82 -25.33 -45.17
CA ASN A 129 -26.30 -24.12 -44.53
C ASN A 129 -26.92 -23.79 -43.15
N TYR A 130 -27.44 -24.78 -42.44
CA TYR A 130 -27.74 -24.67 -41.02
C TYR A 130 -26.44 -24.65 -40.20
N PRO A 131 -26.35 -23.87 -39.11
CA PRO A 131 -25.18 -23.88 -38.24
C PRO A 131 -25.04 -25.18 -37.44
N THR A 132 -26.13 -25.93 -37.27
CA THR A 132 -26.21 -27.13 -36.43
C THR A 132 -27.46 -27.95 -36.78
N PRO A 133 -27.50 -29.29 -36.57
CA PRO A 133 -28.65 -30.13 -36.90
C PRO A 133 -29.86 -30.01 -35.94
N HIS A 134 -29.90 -28.97 -35.11
CA HIS A 134 -30.95 -28.73 -34.13
C HIS A 134 -31.95 -27.68 -34.63
N ALA A 135 -33.24 -27.89 -34.39
CA ALA A 135 -34.30 -26.98 -34.79
C ALA A 135 -34.28 -25.66 -34.02
N GLY A 136 -34.97 -24.66 -34.53
CA GLY A 136 -34.89 -23.35 -33.93
C GLY A 136 -35.58 -22.23 -34.68
N LEU A 137 -35.25 -21.03 -34.25
CA LEU A 137 -35.77 -19.77 -34.73
C LEU A 137 -34.68 -19.08 -35.56
N LEU A 138 -35.02 -18.63 -36.76
CA LEU A 138 -34.16 -17.86 -37.64
C LEU A 138 -34.70 -16.43 -37.74
N PHE A 139 -33.92 -15.47 -37.30
CA PHE A 139 -34.15 -14.04 -37.52
C PHE A 139 -33.37 -13.60 -38.75
N VAL A 140 -34.04 -12.90 -39.68
CA VAL A 140 -33.43 -12.35 -40.89
C VAL A 140 -33.72 -10.85 -40.97
N PHE A 141 -32.66 -10.08 -41.20
CA PHE A 141 -32.72 -8.65 -41.48
C PHE A 141 -31.89 -8.31 -42.72
N SER A 142 -32.46 -7.58 -43.65
CA SER A 142 -31.92 -7.29 -44.97
C SER A 142 -31.81 -5.78 -45.15
N ASP A 143 -30.60 -5.30 -45.41
CA ASP A 143 -30.28 -3.91 -45.72
C ASP A 143 -29.57 -3.85 -47.09
N GLY A 144 -30.37 -3.95 -48.15
CA GLY A 144 -29.90 -3.89 -49.53
C GLY A 144 -28.92 -5.01 -49.90
N LEU A 145 -27.62 -4.69 -49.86
CA LEU A 145 -26.54 -5.64 -50.19
C LEU A 145 -26.13 -6.53 -49.01
N MET A 146 -26.65 -6.26 -47.82
CA MET A 146 -26.34 -6.98 -46.59
C MET A 146 -27.55 -7.78 -46.10
N VAL A 147 -27.36 -9.06 -45.76
CA VAL A 147 -28.38 -9.88 -45.10
C VAL A 147 -27.80 -10.46 -43.83
N TYR A 148 -28.38 -10.12 -42.69
CA TYR A 148 -28.01 -10.63 -41.38
C TYR A 148 -28.93 -11.78 -41.01
N GLN A 149 -28.33 -12.88 -40.56
CA GLN A 149 -29.06 -14.01 -40.03
C GLN A 149 -28.59 -14.34 -38.62
N GLN A 150 -29.55 -14.60 -37.75
CA GLN A 150 -29.31 -15.16 -36.42
C GLN A 150 -30.17 -16.40 -36.24
N TYR A 151 -29.57 -17.51 -35.84
CA TYR A 151 -30.24 -18.79 -35.62
C TYR A 151 -30.13 -19.20 -34.14
N GLN A 152 -31.26 -19.36 -33.47
CA GLN A 152 -31.35 -19.78 -32.08
C GLN A 152 -31.96 -21.18 -31.99
N CYS A 153 -31.23 -22.13 -31.41
CA CYS A 153 -31.71 -23.50 -31.22
C CYS A 153 -32.71 -23.61 -30.05
N TYR A 154 -33.66 -24.53 -30.16
CA TYR A 154 -34.70 -24.73 -29.13
C TYR A 154 -34.19 -25.42 -27.85
N ASP A 155 -33.10 -26.18 -27.94
CA ASP A 155 -32.60 -27.10 -26.92
C ASP A 155 -31.28 -26.64 -26.29
N ASN A 156 -31.05 -25.32 -26.26
CA ASN A 156 -29.81 -24.71 -25.78
C ASN A 156 -28.54 -25.18 -26.52
N ALA A 157 -28.66 -25.72 -27.74
CA ALA A 157 -27.50 -26.02 -28.62
C ALA A 157 -26.77 -24.76 -29.15
N GLY A 158 -27.16 -23.56 -28.67
CA GLY A 158 -26.50 -22.29 -28.90
C GLY A 158 -27.29 -21.32 -29.78
N CYS A 159 -26.79 -20.09 -29.82
CA CYS A 159 -27.21 -19.06 -30.76
C CYS A 159 -26.07 -18.81 -31.75
N TRP A 160 -26.41 -18.60 -33.02
CA TRP A 160 -25.46 -18.44 -34.12
C TRP A 160 -25.81 -17.19 -34.91
N TYR A 161 -24.81 -16.50 -35.45
CA TYR A 161 -25.02 -15.35 -36.34
C TYR A 161 -24.09 -15.41 -37.55
N ARG A 162 -24.53 -14.81 -38.66
CA ARG A 162 -23.74 -14.61 -39.88
C ARG A 162 -24.27 -13.43 -40.68
N CYS A 163 -23.49 -12.98 -41.65
CA CYS A 163 -23.87 -11.92 -42.58
C CYS A 163 -23.55 -12.32 -44.02
N ARG A 164 -24.42 -11.98 -44.97
CA ARG A 164 -24.16 -12.00 -46.41
C ARG A 164 -23.80 -10.59 -46.86
N TYR A 165 -22.70 -10.41 -47.59
CA TYR A 165 -22.38 -9.16 -48.28
C TYR A 165 -22.15 -9.43 -49.77
N ARG A 166 -22.93 -8.76 -50.65
CA ARG A 166 -22.83 -8.91 -52.12
C ARG A 166 -22.73 -10.38 -52.53
N ASP A 167 -23.75 -11.15 -52.16
CA ASP A 167 -23.90 -12.58 -52.47
C ASP A 167 -22.97 -13.55 -51.72
N ASN A 168 -22.01 -13.07 -50.95
CA ASN A 168 -21.07 -13.91 -50.21
C ASN A 168 -21.49 -14.03 -48.74
N TRP A 169 -21.78 -15.25 -48.30
CA TRP A 169 -22.07 -15.55 -46.89
C TRP A 169 -20.78 -15.68 -46.08
N SER A 170 -20.74 -14.98 -44.94
CA SER A 170 -19.78 -15.31 -43.88
C SER A 170 -20.09 -16.68 -43.30
N GLN A 171 -19.07 -17.31 -42.70
CA GLN A 171 -19.29 -18.49 -41.89
C GLN A 171 -20.20 -18.16 -40.70
N TRP A 172 -20.97 -19.15 -40.25
CA TRP A 172 -21.68 -19.05 -38.98
C TRP A 172 -20.69 -18.89 -37.84
N GLN A 173 -20.96 -17.92 -36.97
CA GLN A 173 -20.25 -17.71 -35.72
C GLN A 173 -21.20 -17.98 -34.56
N ARG A 174 -20.75 -18.76 -33.58
CA ARG A 174 -21.54 -19.01 -32.37
C ARG A 174 -21.47 -17.77 -31.49
N LEU A 175 -22.62 -17.28 -31.04
CA LEU A 175 -22.70 -16.32 -29.96
C LEU A 175 -22.32 -17.08 -28.68
N ALA A 176 -21.09 -16.85 -28.20
CA ALA A 176 -20.45 -17.71 -27.20
C ALA A 176 -21.21 -17.75 -25.87
N ASP A 177 -21.24 -18.92 -25.24
CA ASP A 177 -21.44 -19.03 -23.79
C ASP A 177 -20.20 -18.41 -23.10
N ALA A 178 -20.34 -17.86 -21.88
CA ALA A 178 -19.21 -17.28 -21.15
C ALA A 178 -18.01 -18.26 -21.11
N ALA A 179 -16.85 -17.83 -21.61
CA ALA A 179 -15.69 -18.71 -21.71
C ALA A 179 -15.21 -19.15 -20.31
N THR A 180 -14.80 -20.41 -20.20
CA THR A 180 -14.29 -21.00 -18.94
C THR A 180 -12.77 -21.03 -18.85
N THR A 181 -12.07 -20.56 -19.90
CA THR A 181 -10.62 -20.47 -19.95
C THR A 181 -10.18 -19.09 -20.47
N LEU A 182 -9.00 -18.63 -20.06
CA LEU A 182 -8.40 -17.37 -20.55
C LEU A 182 -8.26 -17.38 -22.08
N ALA A 183 -7.87 -18.52 -22.65
CA ALA A 183 -7.81 -18.71 -24.10
C ALA A 183 -9.19 -18.55 -24.77
N GLY A 184 -10.27 -18.98 -24.12
CA GLY A 184 -11.64 -18.77 -24.60
C GLY A 184 -12.08 -17.30 -24.61
N TYR A 185 -11.42 -16.44 -23.84
CA TYR A 185 -11.59 -14.97 -23.90
C TYR A 185 -10.61 -14.28 -24.88
N GLY A 186 -9.76 -15.05 -25.58
CA GLY A 186 -8.73 -14.50 -26.48
C GLY A 186 -7.50 -13.94 -25.76
N ILE A 187 -7.36 -14.18 -24.45
CA ILE A 187 -6.18 -13.77 -23.67
C ILE A 187 -5.08 -14.82 -23.93
N THR A 188 -4.10 -14.44 -24.75
CA THR A 188 -2.99 -15.30 -25.19
C THR A 188 -1.70 -15.07 -24.42
N ASP A 189 -1.62 -13.97 -23.65
CA ASP A 189 -0.49 -13.55 -22.83
C ASP A 189 -0.69 -13.85 -21.33
N GLY A 190 -1.79 -14.51 -20.97
CA GLY A 190 -2.05 -14.94 -19.60
C GLY A 190 -1.18 -16.13 -19.20
N ALA A 191 -0.47 -16.02 -18.08
CA ALA A 191 0.38 -17.10 -17.57
C ALA A 191 -0.44 -18.38 -17.29
N THR A 192 -0.06 -19.47 -17.94
CA THR A 192 -0.67 -20.79 -17.75
C THR A 192 -0.37 -21.32 -16.34
N LYS A 193 -1.19 -22.27 -15.87
CA LYS A 193 -0.94 -22.99 -14.60
C LYS A 193 0.45 -23.62 -14.55
N ALA A 194 0.97 -24.09 -15.69
CA ALA A 194 2.30 -24.68 -15.80
C ALA A 194 3.40 -23.63 -15.66
N GLU A 195 3.26 -22.47 -16.30
CA GLU A 195 4.21 -21.35 -16.20
C GLU A 195 4.24 -20.75 -14.80
N LEU A 196 3.07 -20.58 -14.16
CA LEU A 196 2.99 -20.16 -12.76
C LEU A 196 3.66 -21.17 -11.83
N LYS A 197 3.44 -22.47 -12.07
CA LYS A 197 4.11 -23.52 -11.29
C LYS A 197 5.62 -23.50 -11.50
N ALA A 198 6.09 -23.35 -12.73
CA ALA A 198 7.53 -23.26 -13.03
C ALA A 198 8.17 -22.01 -12.43
N ALA A 199 7.47 -20.87 -12.42
CA ALA A 199 7.92 -19.65 -11.77
C ALA A 199 8.01 -19.79 -10.25
N VAL A 200 7.03 -20.46 -9.62
CA VAL A 200 7.07 -20.77 -8.19
C VAL A 200 8.19 -21.76 -7.86
N ASP A 201 8.31 -22.86 -8.62
CA ASP A 201 9.39 -23.83 -8.45
C ASP A 201 10.77 -23.18 -8.69
N GLY A 202 10.86 -22.24 -9.64
CA GLY A 202 12.03 -21.41 -9.92
C GLY A 202 12.36 -20.43 -8.79
N LEU A 203 11.36 -19.81 -8.17
CA LEU A 203 11.54 -18.95 -7.01
C LEU A 203 12.01 -19.74 -5.78
N VAL A 204 11.46 -20.93 -5.57
CA VAL A 204 11.86 -21.85 -4.49
C VAL A 204 13.30 -22.33 -4.69
N SER A 205 13.68 -22.69 -5.91
CA SER A 205 15.04 -23.16 -6.23
C SER A 205 16.07 -22.03 -6.37
N GLY A 206 15.64 -20.82 -6.73
CA GLY A 206 16.47 -19.63 -6.87
C GLY A 206 16.58 -18.78 -5.60
N ALA A 207 15.95 -19.18 -4.48
CA ALA A 207 16.00 -18.45 -3.22
C ALA A 207 17.46 -18.43 -2.67
N PRO A 208 18.07 -17.25 -2.47
CA PRO A 208 19.46 -17.18 -2.00
C PRO A 208 19.61 -17.67 -0.56
N GLY A 209 20.58 -18.57 -0.34
CA GLY A 209 21.36 -18.81 0.89
C GLY A 209 20.65 -19.13 2.21
N ALA A 210 19.63 -18.38 2.60
CA ALA A 210 18.91 -18.56 3.86
C ALA A 210 17.74 -19.55 3.75
N LEU A 211 17.20 -19.79 2.55
CA LEU A 211 16.11 -20.75 2.31
C LEU A 211 16.56 -22.04 1.60
N ASN A 212 17.85 -22.22 1.32
CA ASN A 212 18.43 -23.56 1.07
C ASN A 212 18.53 -24.36 2.39
N THR A 213 18.47 -23.69 3.54
CA THR A 213 18.62 -24.35 4.84
C THR A 213 17.58 -25.41 5.10
N LEU A 214 16.31 -25.25 4.70
CA LEU A 214 15.30 -26.30 4.95
C LEU A 214 15.54 -27.55 4.10
N GLN A 215 16.00 -27.40 2.86
CA GLN A 215 16.34 -28.53 1.98
C GLN A 215 17.70 -29.14 2.34
N GLU A 216 18.70 -28.32 2.70
CA GLU A 216 19.99 -28.76 3.25
C GLU A 216 19.81 -29.47 4.59
N LEU A 217 18.94 -28.97 5.48
CA LEU A 217 18.61 -29.61 6.75
C LEU A 217 17.86 -30.92 6.49
N ALA A 218 16.86 -30.93 5.59
CA ALA A 218 16.17 -32.17 5.24
C ALA A 218 17.12 -33.20 4.63
N ALA A 219 18.01 -32.80 3.72
CA ALA A 219 19.03 -33.67 3.13
C ALA A 219 20.11 -34.11 4.13
N ALA A 220 20.56 -33.23 5.04
CA ALA A 220 21.51 -33.55 6.11
C ALA A 220 20.92 -34.51 7.16
N LEU A 221 19.58 -34.59 7.22
CA LEU A 221 18.83 -35.56 8.01
C LEU A 221 18.37 -36.77 7.17
N ASP A 222 18.94 -36.97 5.97
CA ASP A 222 18.60 -38.05 5.01
C ASP A 222 17.11 -38.11 4.60
N ASN A 223 16.39 -36.99 4.73
CA ASN A 223 14.93 -36.92 4.57
C ASN A 223 14.17 -37.92 5.46
N ASP A 224 14.70 -38.20 6.66
CA ASP A 224 14.09 -39.14 7.59
C ASP A 224 12.88 -38.52 8.32
N ASN A 225 11.67 -38.86 7.87
CA ASN A 225 10.41 -38.47 8.52
C ASN A 225 10.31 -38.90 10.00
N ASN A 226 11.14 -39.83 10.45
CA ASN A 226 11.20 -40.34 11.82
C ASN A 226 12.56 -40.06 12.48
N PHE A 227 13.29 -39.03 12.04
CA PHE A 227 14.66 -38.72 12.50
C PHE A 227 14.84 -38.81 14.03
N ALA A 228 13.88 -38.29 14.80
CA ALA A 228 13.90 -38.36 16.26
C ALA A 228 13.91 -39.81 16.79
N ALA A 229 13.10 -40.70 16.22
CA ALA A 229 13.08 -42.11 16.59
C ALA A 229 14.35 -42.83 16.12
N THR A 230 14.85 -42.52 14.92
CA THR A 230 16.08 -43.10 14.37
C THR A 230 17.32 -42.74 15.20
N ILE A 231 17.47 -41.47 15.59
CA ILE A 231 18.55 -41.04 16.49
C ILE A 231 18.39 -41.67 17.87
N THR A 232 17.17 -41.72 18.41
CA THR A 232 16.91 -42.36 19.71
C THR A 232 17.33 -43.84 19.70
N ASN A 233 17.02 -44.57 18.63
CA ASN A 233 17.43 -45.97 18.47
C ASN A 233 18.95 -46.12 18.29
N LYS A 234 19.60 -45.23 17.53
CA LYS A 234 21.07 -45.22 17.39
C LYS A 234 21.79 -44.89 18.70
N LEU A 235 21.24 -43.96 19.50
CA LEU A 235 21.79 -43.61 20.82
C LEU A 235 21.56 -44.73 21.84
N ALA A 236 20.40 -45.38 21.79
CA ALA A 236 20.09 -46.55 22.62
C ALA A 236 21.05 -47.72 22.34
N GLY A 237 21.52 -47.88 21.09
CA GLY A 237 22.54 -48.86 20.74
C GLY A 237 23.99 -48.48 21.09
N LYS A 238 24.28 -47.24 21.52
CA LYS A 238 25.63 -46.77 21.85
C LYS A 238 25.99 -46.81 23.34
N ALA A 239 25.06 -47.20 24.20
CA ALA A 239 25.31 -47.25 25.64
C ALA A 239 24.61 -48.43 26.31
N ASP A 240 25.19 -49.62 26.18
CA ASP A 240 25.18 -50.50 27.34
C ASP A 240 26.13 -49.84 28.37
N LYS A 241 25.59 -49.39 29.51
CA LYS A 241 26.40 -48.98 30.66
C LYS A 241 27.29 -50.16 31.02
N SER A 242 28.54 -50.16 30.57
CA SER A 242 29.49 -51.17 31.02
C SER A 242 29.65 -51.01 32.53
N SER A 243 29.34 -52.08 33.27
CA SER A 243 29.49 -52.12 34.72
C SER A 243 30.95 -52.26 35.18
N SER A 244 31.92 -52.22 34.25
CA SER A 244 33.34 -52.35 34.54
C SER A 244 34.21 -51.46 33.65
N LEU A 245 35.35 -51.00 34.19
CA LEU A 245 36.32 -50.17 33.45
C LEU A 245 36.89 -50.87 32.20
N ALA A 246 36.91 -52.20 32.17
CA ALA A 246 37.37 -52.99 31.04
C ALA A 246 36.49 -52.82 29.78
N GLY A 247 35.18 -52.59 29.95
CA GLY A 247 34.29 -52.35 28.81
C GLY A 247 34.42 -50.95 28.19
N TYR A 248 35.22 -50.07 28.80
CA TYR A 248 35.66 -48.80 28.22
C TYR A 248 37.04 -48.90 27.52
N GLY A 249 37.64 -50.10 27.42
CA GLY A 249 38.97 -50.27 26.82
C GLY A 249 40.12 -49.76 27.69
N ILE A 250 39.88 -49.55 28.99
CA ILE A 250 40.88 -49.13 29.97
C ILE A 250 41.33 -50.38 30.73
N ASN A 251 42.38 -51.01 30.20
CA ASN A 251 42.82 -52.34 30.66
C ASN A 251 43.95 -52.23 31.70
N THR A 252 44.53 -51.04 31.92
CA THR A 252 45.65 -50.87 32.84
C THR A 252 45.87 -49.39 33.20
N LEU A 253 45.70 -49.02 34.47
CA LEU A 253 46.39 -47.87 35.06
C LEU A 253 47.85 -48.27 35.29
N ALA A 254 48.61 -48.47 34.22
CA ALA A 254 50.05 -48.64 34.32
C ALA A 254 50.70 -47.26 34.39
N LEU A 255 50.82 -46.70 35.60
CA LEU A 255 51.86 -45.71 35.85
C LEU A 255 53.19 -46.41 35.53
N SER A 256 53.87 -45.94 34.49
CA SER A 256 55.15 -46.51 34.08
C SER A 256 56.14 -46.43 35.24
N THR A 257 56.93 -47.49 35.43
CA THR A 257 57.97 -47.57 36.48
C THR A 257 58.97 -46.40 36.40
N ALA A 258 59.04 -45.70 35.26
CA ALA A 258 59.83 -44.49 35.05
C ALA A 258 59.26 -43.23 35.76
N GLN A 259 57.94 -43.12 35.94
CA GLN A 259 57.33 -41.98 36.65
C GLN A 259 57.41 -42.14 38.18
N THR A 260 57.42 -43.38 38.68
CA THR A 260 57.66 -43.68 40.11
C THR A 260 59.11 -43.41 40.52
N ALA A 261 60.04 -43.38 39.57
CA ALA A 261 61.47 -43.13 39.82
C ALA A 261 61.85 -41.65 39.97
N GLN A 262 61.02 -40.69 39.54
CA GLN A 262 61.28 -39.26 39.78
C GLN A 262 60.94 -38.79 41.20
N ILE A 263 60.23 -39.61 41.99
CA ILE A 263 59.83 -39.27 43.36
C ILE A 263 60.83 -39.84 44.40
N VAL A 264 61.83 -40.60 43.97
CA VAL A 264 62.79 -41.24 44.90
C VAL A 264 64.24 -41.00 44.47
N LYS A 265 64.82 -39.89 44.95
CA LYS A 265 66.13 -39.85 45.65
C LYS A 265 66.70 -38.42 45.74
N THR A 266 66.69 -37.87 46.95
CA THR A 266 67.89 -37.27 47.55
C THR A 266 67.94 -37.64 49.05
N THR A 267 68.42 -38.87 49.32
CA THR A 267 69.28 -39.34 50.46
C THR A 267 69.04 -38.89 51.92
N PRO A 268 69.47 -39.69 52.94
CA PRO A 268 69.17 -41.09 53.26
C PRO A 268 68.71 -41.26 54.73
N ASN A 269 68.29 -42.48 55.10
CA ASN A 269 68.00 -42.95 56.47
C ASN A 269 66.67 -42.51 57.09
N VAL A 270 65.68 -43.39 56.96
CA VAL A 270 65.03 -44.16 58.04
C VAL A 270 63.68 -44.58 57.48
N TYR A 271 63.53 -45.88 57.24
CA TYR A 271 62.22 -46.51 57.09
C TYR A 271 61.50 -46.32 58.43
N ASP A 272 60.50 -45.43 58.48
CA ASP A 272 59.49 -45.51 59.52
C ASP A 272 58.14 -45.85 58.87
N ASN A 273 57.59 -46.96 59.31
CA ASN A 273 56.56 -47.75 58.65
C ASN A 273 55.14 -47.22 58.94
N ASN A 274 55.00 -45.91 59.17
CA ASN A 274 53.76 -45.29 59.65
C ASN A 274 53.44 -43.96 58.94
N LEU A 275 53.63 -43.89 57.62
CA LEU A 275 53.40 -42.66 56.87
C LEU A 275 51.94 -42.42 56.44
N TYR A 276 50.95 -43.09 57.05
CA TYR A 276 49.53 -42.81 56.85
C TYR A 276 48.71 -43.21 58.08
N THR A 277 48.56 -42.29 59.03
CA THR A 277 47.48 -42.34 60.02
C THR A 277 46.65 -41.07 59.89
N ASN A 278 45.34 -41.24 59.65
CA ASN A 278 44.34 -40.18 59.50
C ASN A 278 44.57 -39.13 58.40
N GLY A 279 45.08 -39.55 57.23
CA GLY A 279 44.89 -38.80 55.98
C GLY A 279 45.59 -37.43 55.90
N THR A 280 46.62 -37.18 56.70
CA THR A 280 47.44 -35.95 56.60
C THR A 280 48.93 -36.30 56.58
N LEU A 281 49.68 -35.72 55.64
CA LEU A 281 51.13 -35.84 55.54
C LEU A 281 51.81 -34.81 56.47
N GLU A 282 52.61 -35.28 57.43
CA GLU A 282 53.36 -34.41 58.35
C GLU A 282 54.85 -34.42 57.98
N LEU A 283 55.43 -33.25 57.68
CA LEU A 283 56.86 -33.08 57.38
C LEU A 283 57.54 -32.36 58.56
N ARG A 284 58.50 -33.02 59.22
CA ARG A 284 59.30 -32.44 60.31
C ARG A 284 60.75 -32.25 59.87
N SER A 285 61.34 -31.09 60.19
CA SER A 285 62.77 -30.78 60.03
C SER A 285 63.39 -30.54 61.40
N THR A 286 64.60 -31.06 61.64
CA THR A 286 65.33 -31.01 62.92
C THR A 286 66.67 -30.25 62.84
N GLY A 287 66.87 -29.36 61.84
CA GLY A 287 68.11 -28.58 61.67
C GLY A 287 67.88 -27.06 61.57
N THR A 288 68.90 -26.26 61.93
CA THR A 288 68.85 -24.80 62.00
C THR A 288 68.91 -24.06 60.66
N ASP A 289 68.97 -24.75 59.52
CA ASP A 289 68.83 -24.17 58.18
C ASP A 289 67.49 -24.61 57.57
N PHE A 290 66.58 -23.66 57.37
CA PHE A 290 65.28 -23.90 56.75
C PHE A 290 65.35 -23.73 55.23
N PRO A 291 64.95 -24.73 54.42
CA PRO A 291 64.36 -24.43 53.12
C PRO A 291 62.95 -23.90 53.36
N ALA A 292 62.66 -22.69 52.90
CA ALA A 292 61.33 -22.12 52.98
C ALA A 292 60.33 -23.00 52.22
N LEU A 293 59.38 -23.61 52.94
CA LEU A 293 58.13 -24.11 52.38
C LEU A 293 57.01 -23.18 52.88
N GLY A 294 56.66 -22.21 52.03
CA GLY A 294 55.46 -21.38 52.14
C GLY A 294 54.24 -22.23 51.81
N LEU A 295 53.92 -23.13 52.74
CA LEU A 295 52.98 -24.22 52.68
C LEU A 295 52.51 -24.43 54.13
N HIS A 296 51.26 -24.02 54.33
CA HIS A 296 50.38 -24.12 55.49
C HIS A 296 50.92 -23.87 56.91
N ARG A 297 50.20 -22.99 57.63
CA ARG A 297 49.68 -23.39 58.94
C ARG A 297 48.19 -23.04 59.09
N PRO A 298 47.43 -23.85 59.85
CA PRO A 298 45.99 -23.69 60.00
C PRO A 298 45.65 -22.60 61.00
N GLY A 299 44.63 -21.81 60.67
CA GLY A 299 43.97 -20.88 61.60
C GLY A 299 44.41 -19.43 61.46
N ASN A 300 43.57 -18.66 60.76
CA ASN A 300 43.33 -17.21 60.90
C ASN A 300 44.52 -16.31 61.25
N SER A 301 45.55 -16.23 60.40
CA SER A 301 46.45 -15.06 60.39
C SER A 301 46.99 -14.81 58.99
N ALA A 302 46.83 -13.57 58.53
CA ALA A 302 47.18 -13.12 57.20
C ALA A 302 48.70 -13.25 56.93
N VAL A 303 49.03 -13.62 55.69
CA VAL A 303 50.40 -13.63 55.17
C VAL A 303 50.73 -12.22 54.66
N ALA A 304 51.76 -11.59 55.21
CA ALA A 304 52.26 -10.31 54.73
C ALA A 304 53.51 -10.54 53.87
N LEU A 305 53.54 -9.95 52.68
CA LEU A 305 54.76 -9.78 51.88
C LEU A 305 55.28 -8.37 52.16
N VAL A 306 56.37 -8.25 52.92
CA VAL A 306 56.99 -6.96 53.23
C VAL A 306 58.15 -6.72 52.26
N HIS A 307 58.08 -5.66 51.45
CA HIS A 307 59.27 -5.10 50.81
C HIS A 307 59.87 -4.06 51.76
N LYS A 308 61.11 -4.28 52.21
CA LYS A 308 61.76 -3.38 53.16
C LYS A 308 62.67 -2.39 52.41
N GLY A 309 62.15 -1.19 52.14
CA GLY A 309 62.95 -0.07 51.65
C GLY A 309 62.12 1.04 51.00
N TYR A 310 61.79 2.06 51.78
CA TYR A 310 61.12 3.35 51.44
C TYR A 310 59.58 3.33 51.29
N GLY A 311 58.91 4.01 52.24
CA GLY A 311 57.52 4.51 52.12
C GLY A 311 56.44 3.54 52.59
N ASP A 312 55.50 4.05 53.39
CA ASP A 312 54.49 3.29 54.14
C ASP A 312 53.35 2.73 53.27
N ASP A 313 53.55 1.56 52.67
CA ASP A 313 52.47 0.76 52.07
C ASP A 313 52.38 -0.61 52.76
N THR A 314 51.51 -0.71 53.76
CA THR A 314 51.20 -2.00 54.41
C THR A 314 49.91 -2.56 53.82
N LEU A 315 50.01 -3.51 52.89
CA LEU A 315 48.85 -4.26 52.38
C LEU A 315 48.48 -5.35 53.38
N VAL A 316 47.42 -5.13 54.18
CA VAL A 316 46.87 -6.15 55.08
C VAL A 316 45.51 -6.60 54.55
N LEU A 317 45.40 -7.90 54.22
CA LEU A 317 44.13 -8.55 53.88
C LEU A 317 43.66 -9.34 55.10
N LYS A 318 42.60 -8.89 55.78
CA LYS A 318 41.89 -9.69 56.80
C LYS A 318 40.50 -10.05 56.30
N GLU A 319 40.10 -11.29 56.55
CA GLU A 319 38.75 -11.76 56.34
C GLU A 319 37.91 -11.42 57.58
N ALA A 320 36.81 -10.68 57.39
CA ALA A 320 35.70 -10.69 58.33
C ALA A 320 34.70 -11.70 57.79
N ALA A 321 34.22 -12.60 58.66
CA ALA A 321 33.29 -13.68 58.32
C ALA A 321 32.22 -13.20 57.33
N GLY A 322 32.31 -13.68 56.08
CA GLY A 322 31.45 -13.26 54.98
C GLY A 322 32.09 -12.25 54.01
N GLY A 323 33.10 -12.71 53.26
CA GLY A 323 33.25 -12.41 51.82
C GLY A 323 33.32 -10.95 51.35
N GLU A 324 34.25 -10.12 51.86
CA GLU A 324 34.80 -9.00 51.08
C GLU A 324 36.15 -8.54 51.66
N TYR A 325 37.22 -8.54 50.84
CA TYR A 325 38.51 -7.94 51.21
C TYR A 325 38.42 -6.41 51.11
N ARG A 326 38.78 -5.68 52.18
CA ARG A 326 38.84 -4.21 52.17
C ARG A 326 40.25 -3.70 52.49
N VAL A 327 40.73 -2.79 51.64
CA VAL A 327 41.96 -2.00 51.85
C VAL A 327 41.61 -0.77 52.69
N TRP A 328 42.37 -0.52 53.74
CA TRP A 328 42.30 0.71 54.54
C TRP A 328 43.52 1.58 54.25
N HIS A 329 43.29 2.89 54.07
CA HIS A 329 44.32 3.92 54.14
C HIS A 329 44.06 4.75 55.41
N SER A 330 45.03 4.82 56.31
CA SER A 330 44.93 5.61 57.53
C SER A 330 45.31 7.06 57.26
N GLY A 331 44.33 7.88 56.89
CA GLY A 331 44.42 9.34 56.85
C GLY A 331 43.17 9.91 57.51
N ASN A 332 43.38 10.65 58.59
CA ASN A 332 42.38 11.17 59.51
C ASN A 332 41.56 12.30 58.87
N ASP A 333 40.30 12.04 58.48
CA ASP A 333 39.26 13.06 58.31
C ASP A 333 37.90 12.41 58.59
N GLY A 334 37.12 12.97 59.52
CA GLY A 334 35.75 12.54 59.85
C GLY A 334 34.71 12.80 58.74
N GLN A 335 35.13 12.79 57.48
CA GLN A 335 34.26 12.82 56.32
C GLN A 335 34.27 11.45 55.65
N PHE A 336 33.09 10.84 55.55
CA PHE A 336 32.89 9.64 54.77
C PHE A 336 33.21 9.92 53.30
N ILE A 337 34.45 9.70 52.87
CA ILE A 337 34.74 9.50 51.46
C ILE A 337 34.35 8.06 51.15
N LYS A 338 33.08 7.86 50.78
CA LYS A 338 32.59 6.55 50.35
C LYS A 338 33.45 6.02 49.20
N LYS A 339 34.06 4.85 49.47
CA LYS A 339 34.41 3.76 48.55
C LYS A 339 34.64 4.18 47.07
N ARG A 340 35.89 4.44 46.68
CA ARG A 340 36.34 3.99 45.35
C ARG A 340 36.40 2.46 45.39
N ARG A 341 35.31 1.77 45.06
CA ARG A 341 35.36 0.33 44.78
C ARG A 341 36.11 0.14 43.46
N GLY A 342 37.41 -0.15 43.58
CA GLY A 342 38.21 -0.63 42.46
C GLY A 342 37.67 -1.99 42.02
N ARG A 343 37.08 -2.02 40.82
CA ARG A 343 36.40 -3.17 40.18
C ARG A 343 35.07 -3.56 40.80
N ILE A 344 34.00 -3.01 40.22
CA ILE A 344 32.69 -3.64 40.27
C ILE A 344 32.80 -4.92 39.42
N HIS A 345 32.80 -6.09 40.05
CA HIS A 345 32.75 -7.37 39.35
C HIS A 345 31.36 -7.52 38.72
N ALA A 346 31.33 -7.93 37.45
CA ALA A 346 30.12 -7.92 36.61
C ALA A 346 29.04 -8.97 36.98
N ASP A 347 29.22 -9.79 38.02
CA ASP A 347 28.33 -10.94 38.27
C ASP A 347 27.81 -11.07 39.72
N ASP A 348 27.94 -10.05 40.56
CA ASP A 348 27.18 -10.01 41.82
C ASP A 348 25.81 -9.36 41.56
N LYS A 349 24.76 -10.17 41.41
CA LYS A 349 23.39 -9.69 41.19
C LYS A 349 22.78 -8.99 42.43
N THR A 350 23.62 -8.48 43.34
CA THR A 350 23.28 -7.92 44.64
C THR A 350 23.72 -6.47 44.85
N SER A 351 24.43 -5.84 43.91
CA SER A 351 25.00 -4.49 44.09
C SER A 351 24.13 -3.33 43.59
N LEU A 352 22.81 -3.40 43.78
CA LEU A 352 21.95 -2.23 43.70
C LEU A 352 22.00 -1.48 45.04
N ASP A 353 22.88 -0.49 45.19
CA ASP A 353 22.71 0.48 46.27
C ASP A 353 21.54 1.40 45.91
N THR A 354 20.34 1.01 46.34
CA THR A 354 19.11 1.81 46.20
C THR A 354 19.02 2.91 47.27
N SER A 355 20.05 3.04 48.13
CA SER A 355 20.09 3.89 49.32
C SER A 355 21.22 4.92 49.29
N VAL A 356 21.43 5.57 48.14
CA VAL A 356 22.34 6.73 48.07
C VAL A 356 21.78 7.85 48.95
N ALA A 357 22.54 8.26 49.97
CA ALA A 357 22.09 9.26 50.94
C ALA A 357 22.16 10.67 50.35
N ALA A 358 21.56 11.63 51.05
CA ALA A 358 21.54 13.00 50.56
C ALA A 358 22.97 13.56 50.38
N GLY A 359 23.25 14.15 49.21
CA GLY A 359 24.56 14.71 48.84
C GLY A 359 25.58 13.70 48.30
N GLU A 360 25.22 12.42 48.16
CA GLU A 360 26.15 11.38 47.69
C GLU A 360 25.96 11.00 46.21
N MET A 361 27.03 10.48 45.62
CA MET A 361 27.03 9.85 44.29
C MET A 361 27.45 8.37 44.40
N GLY A 362 26.67 7.47 43.84
CA GLY A 362 26.95 6.04 43.79
C GLY A 362 27.13 5.52 42.36
N PHE A 363 28.12 4.65 42.14
CA PHE A 363 28.28 3.88 40.89
C PHE A 363 27.85 2.44 41.14
N ASN A 364 26.90 1.94 40.36
CA ASN A 364 26.33 0.61 40.50
C ASN A 364 26.34 -0.12 39.14
N TYR A 365 26.35 -1.45 39.15
CA TYR A 365 26.19 -2.29 37.96
C TYR A 365 25.12 -3.34 38.25
N GLY A 366 24.07 -3.42 37.43
CA GLY A 366 23.02 -4.40 37.66
C GLY A 366 21.74 -4.13 36.89
N THR A 367 20.74 -4.98 37.16
CA THR A 367 19.44 -4.93 36.51
C THR A 367 18.41 -4.21 37.36
N SER A 368 17.90 -3.07 36.90
CA SER A 368 16.84 -2.34 37.59
C SER A 368 15.68 -2.03 36.66
N SER A 369 14.50 -2.58 36.96
CA SER A 369 13.28 -2.36 36.20
C SER A 369 13.43 -2.65 34.69
N GLY A 370 14.16 -3.72 34.34
CA GLY A 370 14.35 -4.15 32.94
C GLY A 370 15.50 -3.46 32.17
N ILE A 371 16.30 -2.64 32.84
CA ILE A 371 17.46 -1.94 32.27
C ILE A 371 18.76 -2.61 32.68
N TYR A 372 19.67 -2.83 31.72
CA TYR A 372 20.92 -3.57 31.90
C TYR A 372 22.11 -2.65 31.63
N GLY A 373 22.82 -2.23 32.68
CA GLY A 373 23.87 -1.23 32.49
C GLY A 373 24.59 -0.81 33.77
N PRO A 374 25.79 -0.21 33.65
CA PRO A 374 26.32 0.62 34.71
C PRO A 374 25.44 1.86 34.88
N PHE A 375 25.05 2.18 36.11
CA PHE A 375 24.30 3.39 36.41
C PHE A 375 24.92 4.19 37.55
N ILE A 376 24.83 5.50 37.40
CA ILE A 376 25.22 6.51 38.38
C ILE A 376 23.93 6.96 39.08
N ALA A 377 23.91 6.90 40.39
CA ALA A 377 22.82 7.39 41.22
C ALA A 377 23.28 8.64 42.00
N PHE A 378 22.46 9.68 41.98
CA PHE A 378 22.68 10.92 42.72
C PHE A 378 21.62 11.00 43.81
N GLY A 379 22.04 11.11 45.07
CA GLY A 379 21.15 11.28 46.21
C GLY A 379 20.58 12.71 46.27
N GLY A 380 19.43 12.87 46.95
CA GLY A 380 18.79 14.17 47.14
C GLY A 380 19.67 15.20 47.86
N LEU A 381 19.29 16.49 47.85
CA LEU A 381 20.16 17.56 48.39
C LEU A 381 19.96 17.85 49.90
N VAL A 382 18.95 17.29 50.56
CA VAL A 382 18.56 17.71 51.92
C VAL A 382 18.13 16.54 52.83
N ASP A 383 18.55 16.62 54.10
CA ASP A 383 18.03 15.91 55.28
C ASP A 383 17.80 14.40 55.16
N ASN A 384 18.80 13.64 54.69
CA ASN A 384 18.70 12.17 54.52
C ASN A 384 17.49 11.73 53.67
N ASN A 385 16.86 12.66 52.93
CA ASN A 385 15.67 12.40 52.16
C ASN A 385 16.03 11.96 50.74
N ILE A 386 15.90 10.66 50.51
CA ILE A 386 16.19 10.00 49.23
C ILE A 386 15.14 10.29 48.14
N ASN A 387 14.06 11.00 48.45
CA ASN A 387 12.97 11.27 47.49
C ASN A 387 13.39 12.20 46.34
N TYR A 388 14.47 12.99 46.48
CA TYR A 388 15.00 13.83 45.40
C TYR A 388 16.12 13.17 44.58
N SER A 389 16.25 11.85 44.64
CA SER A 389 17.32 11.14 43.95
C SER A 389 17.06 11.01 42.45
N CYS A 390 18.12 10.94 41.66
CA CYS A 390 18.05 10.61 40.24
C CYS A 390 19.06 9.53 39.86
N GLN A 391 18.85 8.90 38.71
CA GLN A 391 19.74 7.89 38.15
C GLN A 391 19.98 8.14 36.67
N LEU A 392 21.22 7.88 36.24
CA LEU A 392 21.70 7.90 34.87
C LEU A 392 22.33 6.55 34.53
N THR A 393 22.01 5.94 33.40
CA THR A 393 22.54 4.63 33.02
C THR A 393 22.86 4.53 31.53
N ALA A 394 23.85 3.71 31.18
CA ALA A 394 24.10 3.26 29.81
C ALA A 394 23.53 1.84 29.64
N ASP A 395 22.33 1.75 29.05
CA ASP A 395 21.59 0.50 28.89
C ASP A 395 22.05 -0.28 27.65
N TYR A 396 22.95 -1.25 27.83
CA TYR A 396 23.41 -2.11 26.74
C TYR A 396 22.40 -3.21 26.38
N GLY A 397 21.46 -3.54 27.27
CA GLY A 397 20.46 -4.59 27.03
C GLY A 397 19.36 -4.19 26.05
N ASN A 398 19.09 -2.88 25.93
CA ASN A 398 18.09 -2.33 25.01
C ASN A 398 18.69 -1.22 24.13
N GLY A 399 19.67 -1.58 23.31
CA GLY A 399 20.16 -0.70 22.23
C GLY A 399 21.31 0.26 22.59
N SER A 400 22.05 0.03 23.68
CA SER A 400 23.18 0.88 24.11
C SER A 400 22.82 2.35 24.35
N MET A 401 21.63 2.61 24.92
CA MET A 401 21.09 3.97 25.09
C MET A 401 21.38 4.57 26.46
N MET A 402 21.59 5.89 26.53
CA MET A 402 21.62 6.61 27.81
C MET A 402 20.20 6.85 28.33
N ARG A 403 19.93 6.53 29.60
CA ARG A 403 18.61 6.74 30.22
C ARG A 403 18.73 7.45 31.55
N PHE A 404 17.73 8.27 31.87
CA PHE A 404 17.58 8.95 33.15
C PHE A 404 16.24 8.63 33.81
N ARG A 405 16.19 8.66 35.14
CA ARG A 405 14.94 8.72 35.90
C ARG A 405 15.14 9.48 37.19
N THR A 406 14.05 10.03 37.71
CA THR A 406 14.00 10.67 39.03
C THR A 406 13.11 9.87 39.97
N ARG A 407 13.25 10.11 41.26
CA ARG A 407 12.32 9.66 42.28
C ARG A 407 11.36 10.80 42.62
N ASN A 408 10.10 10.50 42.91
CA ASN A 408 9.12 11.53 43.27
C ASN A 408 9.18 11.88 44.77
N ASP A 409 8.85 13.12 45.09
CA ASP A 409 8.64 13.62 46.46
C ASP A 409 7.16 13.64 46.84
N ASP A 410 6.44 12.54 46.59
CA ASP A 410 5.02 12.43 46.93
C ASP A 410 4.76 12.12 48.41
N GLY A 411 5.79 12.21 49.26
CA GLY A 411 5.72 12.10 50.72
C GLY A 411 5.29 10.73 51.26
N THR A 412 4.88 9.78 50.43
CA THR A 412 4.24 8.55 50.93
C THR A 412 4.65 7.25 50.27
N THR A 413 5.31 7.23 49.10
CA THR A 413 5.69 5.94 48.50
C THR A 413 7.11 5.81 47.97
N GLY A 414 7.90 6.89 47.89
CA GLY A 414 9.30 6.81 47.46
C GLY A 414 9.46 6.02 46.16
N ARG A 415 8.54 6.18 45.21
CA ARG A 415 8.54 5.41 43.95
C ARG A 415 9.48 6.05 42.93
N TRP A 416 10.20 5.21 42.19
CA TRP A 416 10.97 5.64 41.03
C TRP A 416 10.04 5.94 39.85
N ASN A 417 10.26 7.06 39.17
CA ASN A 417 9.61 7.30 37.89
C ASN A 417 10.08 6.30 36.84
N PRO A 418 9.25 6.04 35.80
CA PRO A 418 9.68 5.27 34.65
C PRO A 418 10.96 5.84 34.04
N TRP A 419 11.81 4.95 33.52
CA TRP A 419 13.00 5.34 32.77
C TRP A 419 12.62 6.19 31.55
N ARG A 420 13.38 7.26 31.33
CA ARG A 420 13.29 8.15 30.18
C ARG A 420 14.60 8.06 29.42
N THR A 421 14.56 7.93 28.10
CA THR A 421 15.78 7.96 27.28
C THR A 421 16.30 9.39 27.20
N LEU A 422 17.58 9.60 27.52
CA LEU A 422 18.27 10.85 27.19
C LEU A 422 18.59 10.76 25.70
N ILE A 423 17.75 11.41 24.89
CA ILE A 423 17.76 11.48 23.42
C ILE A 423 18.82 10.57 22.78
N HIS A 424 18.41 9.35 22.42
CA HIS A 424 19.21 8.49 21.57
C HIS A 424 18.98 8.91 20.11
N GLU A 425 20.04 8.95 19.31
CA GLU A 425 19.99 9.39 17.91
C GLU A 425 19.03 8.55 17.04
N ASP A 426 18.70 7.32 17.48
CA ASP A 426 17.75 6.43 16.79
C ASP A 426 16.33 6.99 16.68
N TYR A 427 15.90 7.92 17.55
CA TYR A 427 14.56 8.51 17.45
C TYR A 427 14.40 9.41 16.22
N LEU A 428 15.51 9.81 15.60
CA LEU A 428 15.53 10.62 14.40
C LEU A 428 16.07 9.83 13.20
N THR A 429 16.39 8.55 13.34
CA THR A 429 16.81 7.73 12.19
C THR A 429 15.70 7.73 11.14
N GLY A 430 16.07 8.05 9.89
CA GLY A 430 15.14 8.28 8.80
C GLY A 430 14.63 9.73 8.68
N GLN A 431 14.95 10.61 9.62
CA GLN A 431 14.63 12.04 9.51
C GLN A 431 15.37 12.65 8.33
N VAL A 432 14.64 13.44 7.53
CA VAL A 432 15.20 14.30 6.49
C VAL A 432 15.41 15.71 7.03
N ALA A 433 16.60 16.27 6.80
CA ALA A 433 16.93 17.66 7.12
C ALA A 433 17.74 18.32 6.00
N PHE A 434 17.74 19.65 5.99
CA PHE A 434 18.42 20.47 4.99
C PHE A 434 19.58 21.23 5.63
N PHE A 435 20.76 21.14 5.02
CA PHE A 435 22.00 21.73 5.55
C PHE A 435 22.58 22.78 4.58
N ALA A 436 23.06 23.90 5.11
CA ALA A 436 23.71 24.97 4.34
C ALA A 436 25.17 24.70 3.96
N MET A 437 25.56 23.42 3.90
CA MET A 437 26.90 22.93 3.57
C MET A 437 26.84 21.86 2.46
N SER A 438 27.92 21.64 1.73
CA SER A 438 27.97 20.75 0.55
C SER A 438 28.29 19.28 0.86
N ALA A 439 28.75 18.99 2.08
CA ALA A 439 28.99 17.65 2.59
C ALA A 439 27.98 17.32 3.70
N PRO A 440 27.56 16.05 3.87
CA PRO A 440 26.71 15.69 4.99
C PRO A 440 27.52 15.76 6.30
N PRO A 441 26.93 16.23 7.41
CA PRO A 441 27.56 16.17 8.72
C PRO A 441 27.67 14.72 9.21
N LEU A 442 28.49 14.49 10.24
CA LEU A 442 28.64 13.15 10.83
C LEU A 442 27.28 12.61 11.31
N GLY A 443 27.00 11.34 11.02
CA GLY A 443 25.73 10.70 11.36
C GLY A 443 24.59 10.98 10.36
N TRP A 444 24.90 11.59 9.21
CA TRP A 444 23.94 11.85 8.13
C TRP A 444 24.46 11.35 6.78
N LEU A 445 23.54 10.90 5.92
CA LEU A 445 23.80 10.52 4.53
C LEU A 445 23.11 11.50 3.59
N LYS A 446 23.64 11.68 2.37
CA LYS A 446 22.97 12.50 1.35
C LYS A 446 21.67 11.81 0.92
N ALA A 447 20.56 12.55 0.86
CA ALA A 447 19.32 12.06 0.28
C ALA A 447 19.37 12.20 -1.25
N ASN A 448 20.20 11.37 -1.89
CA ASN A 448 20.54 11.45 -3.32
C ASN A 448 20.24 10.17 -4.11
N GLY A 449 19.38 9.29 -3.59
CA GLY A 449 19.02 8.04 -4.26
C GLY A 449 20.08 6.93 -4.20
N ALA A 450 21.20 7.12 -3.49
CA ALA A 450 22.27 6.12 -3.44
C ALA A 450 21.81 4.82 -2.77
N ALA A 451 22.30 3.69 -3.28
CA ALA A 451 22.19 2.40 -2.61
C ALA A 451 23.24 2.32 -1.49
N VAL A 452 22.81 1.99 -0.27
CA VAL A 452 23.66 1.89 0.92
C VAL A 452 23.51 0.54 1.61
N SER A 453 24.54 0.14 2.35
CA SER A 453 24.65 -1.17 3.02
C SER A 453 23.66 -1.34 4.17
N ARG A 454 22.87 -2.42 4.15
CA ARG A 454 21.97 -2.81 5.26
C ARG A 454 22.76 -3.17 6.53
N LYS A 455 24.00 -3.64 6.36
CA LYS A 455 24.89 -4.01 7.47
C LYS A 455 25.45 -2.78 8.17
N ASP A 456 25.83 -1.77 7.40
CA ASP A 456 26.46 -0.56 7.95
C ASP A 456 25.42 0.44 8.46
N TYR A 457 24.17 0.37 7.95
CA TYR A 457 23.06 1.23 8.34
C TYR A 457 21.80 0.43 8.73
N PRO A 458 21.86 -0.46 9.73
CA PRO A 458 20.77 -1.39 10.07
C PRO A 458 19.54 -0.68 10.65
N SER A 459 19.73 0.34 11.49
CA SER A 459 18.63 1.13 12.05
C SER A 459 17.89 1.90 10.96
N LEU A 460 18.63 2.46 10.00
CA LEU A 460 18.04 3.17 8.87
C LEU A 460 17.28 2.22 7.93
N PHE A 461 17.80 1.02 7.68
CA PHE A 461 17.08 0.01 6.93
C PHE A 461 15.80 -0.45 7.66
N ALA A 462 15.85 -0.59 8.99
CA ALA A 462 14.67 -0.93 9.77
C ALA A 462 13.59 0.16 9.68
N ALA A 463 13.98 1.44 9.57
CA ALA A 463 13.05 2.57 9.43
C ALA A 463 12.47 2.72 8.02
N LEU A 464 13.27 2.52 6.97
CA LEU A 464 12.88 2.80 5.58
C LEU A 464 12.43 1.55 4.81
N GLY A 465 12.97 0.38 5.17
CA GLY A 465 12.90 -0.83 4.35
C GLY A 465 13.44 -0.58 2.94
N THR A 466 12.65 -0.95 1.93
CA THR A 466 12.96 -0.78 0.51
C THR A 466 12.11 0.29 -0.17
N TYR A 467 11.53 1.21 0.61
CA TYR A 467 10.55 2.18 0.13
C TYR A 467 11.05 3.02 -1.06
N TYR A 468 12.32 3.42 -1.03
CA TYR A 468 12.95 4.23 -2.07
C TYR A 468 13.74 3.39 -3.09
N GLY A 469 13.59 2.06 -3.04
CA GLY A 469 14.27 1.10 -3.92
C GLY A 469 14.95 -0.01 -3.12
N ALA A 470 14.96 -1.21 -3.70
CA ALA A 470 15.49 -2.41 -3.05
C ALA A 470 17.02 -2.50 -3.05
N GLY A 471 17.74 -1.53 -3.65
CA GLY A 471 19.17 -1.65 -3.93
C GLY A 471 19.45 -2.84 -4.86
N ASP A 472 20.40 -3.66 -4.45
CA ASP A 472 20.74 -4.97 -5.04
C ASP A 472 19.74 -6.09 -4.69
N GLY A 473 18.70 -5.81 -3.90
CA GLY A 473 17.70 -6.78 -3.46
C GLY A 473 18.13 -7.65 -2.26
N SER A 474 19.37 -7.53 -1.78
CA SER A 474 19.90 -8.40 -0.71
C SER A 474 20.66 -7.62 0.37
N THR A 475 21.78 -6.98 0.00
CA THR A 475 22.72 -6.41 0.96
C THR A 475 22.60 -4.89 1.09
N THR A 476 21.85 -4.25 0.18
CA THR A 476 21.69 -2.79 0.12
C THR A 476 20.22 -2.37 0.06
N PHE A 477 19.97 -1.09 0.26
CA PHE A 477 18.67 -0.42 0.07
C PHE A 477 18.92 1.01 -0.41
N ASN A 478 17.94 1.61 -1.08
CA ASN A 478 18.10 2.97 -1.61
C ASN A 478 17.65 4.02 -0.60
N LEU A 479 18.37 5.14 -0.57
CA LEU A 479 17.96 6.37 0.10
C LEU A 479 16.94 7.13 -0.77
N PRO A 480 16.12 8.03 -0.19
CA PRO A 480 15.33 8.96 -0.99
C PRO A 480 16.23 9.82 -1.88
N ASP A 481 15.76 10.18 -3.08
CA ASP A 481 16.41 11.19 -3.93
C ASP A 481 15.60 12.48 -3.87
N LEU A 482 16.11 13.47 -3.12
CA LEU A 482 15.44 14.75 -2.88
C LEU A 482 16.15 15.90 -3.60
N ARG A 483 17.09 15.60 -4.49
CA ARG A 483 17.84 16.62 -5.23
C ARG A 483 16.93 17.33 -6.22
N GLY A 484 16.73 18.63 -6.03
CA GLY A 484 15.89 19.45 -6.91
C GLY A 484 14.38 19.30 -6.69
N GLU A 485 13.97 18.54 -5.66
CA GLU A 485 12.56 18.24 -5.39
C GLU A 485 11.97 19.15 -4.31
N PHE A 486 10.69 19.48 -4.45
CA PHE A 486 9.93 20.16 -3.40
C PHE A 486 9.17 19.12 -2.55
N VAL A 487 9.42 19.13 -1.25
CA VAL A 487 8.77 18.18 -0.32
C VAL A 487 7.38 18.68 0.06
N ARG A 488 6.39 17.79 -0.02
CA ARG A 488 5.01 18.03 0.43
C ARG A 488 4.67 17.16 1.63
N GLY A 489 3.70 17.59 2.43
CA GLY A 489 3.13 16.74 3.49
C GLY A 489 2.39 15.55 2.88
N TRP A 490 2.52 14.37 3.48
CA TRP A 490 1.73 13.20 3.11
C TRP A 490 0.30 13.36 3.65
N ASP A 491 -0.70 13.09 2.81
CA ASP A 491 -2.12 13.27 3.17
C ASP A 491 -2.58 12.36 4.32
N ASP A 492 -2.03 11.14 4.39
CA ASP A 492 -2.31 10.12 5.43
C ASP A 492 -3.81 10.00 5.79
N GLY A 493 -4.67 10.02 4.78
CA GLY A 493 -6.11 9.83 4.94
C GLY A 493 -6.91 11.09 5.31
N ARG A 494 -6.30 12.28 5.31
CA ARG A 494 -7.03 13.56 5.52
C ARG A 494 -7.98 13.89 4.36
N GLY A 495 -7.70 13.43 3.15
CA GLY A 495 -8.53 13.60 1.96
C GLY A 495 -8.32 14.92 1.20
N VAL A 496 -7.24 15.65 1.47
CA VAL A 496 -6.90 16.92 0.77
C VAL A 496 -6.00 16.68 -0.44
N ASP A 497 -5.07 15.74 -0.36
CA ASP A 497 -4.20 15.31 -1.47
C ASP A 497 -4.40 13.80 -1.73
N ASN A 498 -5.67 13.41 -1.92
CA ASN A 498 -6.08 12.02 -2.11
C ASN A 498 -5.50 11.43 -3.42
N GLY A 499 -5.00 10.20 -3.37
CA GLY A 499 -4.35 9.53 -4.51
C GLY A 499 -2.83 9.77 -4.61
N ARG A 500 -2.23 10.55 -3.70
CA ARG A 500 -0.78 10.71 -3.58
C ARG A 500 -0.24 9.90 -2.40
N GLY A 501 0.32 8.73 -2.72
CA GLY A 501 0.91 7.83 -1.72
C GLY A 501 2.13 8.43 -1.00
N PHE A 502 2.46 7.89 0.17
CA PHE A 502 3.69 8.23 0.91
C PHE A 502 4.92 8.20 -0.01
N GLY A 503 5.90 9.07 0.18
CA GLY A 503 7.15 9.12 -0.61
C GLY A 503 7.04 9.04 -2.16
N THR A 504 5.85 9.22 -2.76
CA THR A 504 5.65 9.14 -4.20
C THR A 504 6.09 10.43 -4.87
N TRP A 505 6.86 10.28 -5.95
CA TRP A 505 7.22 11.38 -6.82
C TRP A 505 6.02 11.80 -7.67
N GLN A 506 5.88 13.11 -7.89
CA GLN A 506 4.89 13.65 -8.81
C GLN A 506 5.51 14.75 -9.67
N LYS A 507 5.01 14.87 -10.90
CA LYS A 507 5.31 16.00 -11.78
C LYS A 507 4.72 17.28 -11.19
N GLY A 508 5.36 18.42 -11.46
CA GLY A 508 4.78 19.72 -11.14
C GLY A 508 3.48 19.95 -11.89
N THR A 509 2.46 20.51 -11.21
CA THR A 509 1.18 20.87 -11.83
C THR A 509 1.38 22.06 -12.77
N LEU A 510 0.95 21.91 -14.02
CA LEU A 510 0.89 23.00 -14.98
C LEU A 510 -0.37 23.82 -14.74
N THR A 511 -0.23 25.14 -14.58
CA THR A 511 -1.36 26.06 -14.53
C THR A 511 -1.59 26.63 -15.92
N PHE A 512 -2.79 26.43 -16.47
CA PHE A 512 -3.20 26.99 -17.76
C PHE A 512 -3.94 28.31 -17.52
N SER A 513 -3.63 29.34 -18.30
CA SER A 513 -4.40 30.60 -18.34
C SER A 513 -4.98 30.82 -19.73
N ASP A 514 -6.25 31.17 -19.80
CA ASP A 514 -6.94 31.59 -21.02
C ASP A 514 -6.41 32.97 -21.47
N PRO A 515 -5.76 33.07 -22.65
CA PRO A 515 -5.27 34.35 -23.15
C PRO A 515 -6.35 35.22 -23.81
N SER A 516 -7.62 34.76 -23.88
CA SER A 516 -8.70 35.55 -24.50
C SER A 516 -9.25 36.58 -23.52
N LEU A 517 -8.81 37.82 -23.69
CA LEU A 517 -9.10 39.01 -22.88
C LEU A 517 -10.58 39.47 -22.89
N THR A 518 -11.55 38.63 -23.23
CA THR A 518 -12.97 39.01 -23.34
C THR A 518 -13.77 38.85 -22.05
N SER A 519 -13.17 38.30 -20.98
CA SER A 519 -13.74 38.29 -19.62
C SER A 519 -12.63 38.21 -18.57
N PRO A 520 -12.76 38.84 -17.38
CA PRO A 520 -11.73 38.85 -16.36
C PRO A 520 -11.61 37.46 -15.72
N CYS A 521 -10.86 36.58 -16.37
CA CYS A 521 -10.28 35.41 -15.75
C CYS A 521 -8.88 35.79 -15.27
N VAL A 522 -8.46 35.21 -14.14
CA VAL A 522 -7.14 35.44 -13.55
C VAL A 522 -6.08 35.02 -14.57
N ALA A 523 -5.46 36.00 -15.23
CA ALA A 523 -4.37 35.78 -16.17
C ALA A 523 -3.12 35.29 -15.44
N SER A 524 -2.36 34.42 -16.12
CA SER A 524 -0.98 34.08 -15.79
C SER A 524 -0.12 35.34 -15.55
N LEU A 525 1.05 35.13 -14.91
CA LEU A 525 2.07 36.16 -14.67
C LEU A 525 2.38 36.95 -15.96
N VAL A 526 1.94 38.21 -15.99
CA VAL A 526 2.22 39.14 -17.09
C VAL A 526 3.70 39.50 -17.11
N HIS A 527 4.41 39.22 -18.20
CA HIS A 527 5.77 39.70 -18.42
C HIS A 527 5.80 40.97 -19.28
N ARG A 528 6.66 41.92 -18.93
CA ARG A 528 6.82 43.22 -19.62
C ARG A 528 8.00 43.26 -20.61
N ASN A 529 8.66 42.13 -20.87
CA ASN A 529 9.71 42.05 -21.88
C ASN A 529 9.15 41.54 -23.23
N ASP A 530 9.64 42.10 -24.31
CA ASP A 530 9.40 41.71 -25.71
C ASP A 530 10.52 40.79 -26.24
N ASN A 531 11.41 40.34 -25.35
CA ASN A 531 12.56 39.51 -25.72
C ASN A 531 12.17 38.02 -25.79
N THR A 532 11.69 37.62 -26.95
CA THR A 532 11.22 36.26 -27.28
C THR A 532 12.30 35.17 -27.18
N VAL A 533 13.57 35.54 -27.04
CA VAL A 533 14.70 34.59 -26.98
C VAL A 533 14.95 34.05 -25.56
N ILE A 534 14.56 34.78 -24.51
CA ILE A 534 14.90 34.44 -23.10
C ILE A 534 13.77 34.69 -22.08
N GLY A 535 12.55 35.02 -22.52
CA GLY A 535 11.43 35.38 -21.64
C GLY A 535 11.10 34.37 -20.52
N TYR A 536 11.43 33.08 -20.69
CA TYR A 536 11.25 32.07 -19.64
C TYR A 536 12.29 32.19 -18.49
N LEU A 537 13.54 32.57 -18.78
CA LEU A 537 14.56 32.81 -17.75
C LEU A 537 14.19 34.02 -16.88
N ASP A 538 13.72 35.10 -17.51
CA ASP A 538 13.36 36.33 -16.81
C ASP A 538 12.13 36.14 -15.91
N LEU A 539 11.22 35.27 -16.31
CA LEU A 539 10.06 34.85 -15.50
C LEU A 539 10.42 33.85 -14.39
N GLY A 540 11.65 33.33 -14.37
CA GLY A 540 12.05 32.25 -13.45
C GLY A 540 11.26 30.96 -13.68
N ALA A 541 10.72 30.76 -14.89
CA ALA A 541 10.02 29.55 -15.27
C ALA A 541 11.03 28.42 -15.50
N ASP A 542 10.77 27.25 -14.93
CA ASP A 542 11.59 26.08 -15.23
C ASP A 542 11.28 25.57 -16.65
N PRO A 543 12.31 25.09 -17.38
CA PRO A 543 12.10 24.49 -18.69
C PRO A 543 11.24 23.23 -18.55
N VAL A 544 10.25 23.09 -19.44
CA VAL A 544 9.39 21.91 -19.48
C VAL A 544 10.03 20.85 -20.37
N ASP A 545 10.31 19.69 -19.80
CA ASP A 545 10.62 18.48 -20.57
C ASP A 545 9.32 17.87 -21.10
N LYS A 546 9.03 18.10 -22.39
CA LYS A 546 7.79 17.63 -23.05
C LYS A 546 7.60 16.12 -22.97
N ASN A 547 8.69 15.33 -22.93
CA ASN A 547 8.62 13.87 -22.83
C ASN A 547 8.03 13.40 -21.49
N LYS A 548 8.02 14.29 -20.48
CA LYS A 548 7.41 14.00 -19.18
C LYS A 548 5.94 14.42 -19.12
N TYR A 549 5.34 15.05 -20.12
CA TYR A 549 3.96 15.55 -20.06
C TYR A 549 3.19 15.15 -21.32
N ASP A 550 2.64 13.93 -21.30
CA ASP A 550 2.04 13.24 -22.46
C ASP A 550 0.59 13.70 -22.72
N LEU A 551 0.39 15.00 -22.96
CA LEU A 551 -0.90 15.57 -23.31
C LEU A 551 -0.90 16.05 -24.75
N GLY A 552 -1.67 15.35 -25.60
CA GLY A 552 -2.12 15.88 -26.89
C GLY A 552 -2.94 17.13 -26.66
N LEU A 553 -2.39 18.29 -27.04
CA LEU A 553 -2.99 19.59 -26.79
C LEU A 553 -3.96 19.97 -27.92
N SER A 554 -5.21 19.50 -27.83
CA SER A 554 -6.29 20.07 -28.64
C SER A 554 -6.75 21.39 -27.99
N VAL A 555 -6.26 22.52 -28.50
CA VAL A 555 -6.79 23.84 -28.14
C VAL A 555 -8.16 24.01 -28.80
N SER A 556 -9.22 23.78 -28.03
CA SER A 556 -10.56 24.18 -28.42
C SER A 556 -10.74 25.67 -28.13
N THR A 557 -10.64 26.51 -29.16
CA THR A 557 -11.11 27.89 -29.06
C THR A 557 -12.64 27.90 -29.10
N ALA A 558 -13.28 28.82 -28.37
CA ALA A 558 -14.74 28.96 -28.33
C ALA A 558 -15.39 29.27 -29.69
N ASN A 559 -14.59 29.52 -30.74
CA ASN A 559 -15.06 29.89 -32.08
C ASN A 559 -14.89 28.79 -33.14
N GLY A 560 -14.59 27.54 -32.76
CA GLY A 560 -14.54 26.41 -33.71
C GLY A 560 -13.44 26.51 -34.77
N VAL A 561 -12.48 27.41 -34.60
CA VAL A 561 -11.26 27.49 -35.43
C VAL A 561 -10.19 26.67 -34.73
N TYR A 562 -9.83 25.54 -35.33
CA TYR A 562 -8.60 24.82 -35.01
C TYR A 562 -7.42 25.75 -35.32
N LEU A 563 -6.77 26.28 -34.29
CA LEU A 563 -5.44 26.85 -34.49
C LEU A 563 -4.51 25.71 -34.92
N PRO A 564 -3.55 25.98 -35.82
CA PRO A 564 -2.56 24.99 -36.19
C PRO A 564 -1.90 24.49 -34.91
N ASP A 565 -1.65 23.18 -34.89
CA ASP A 565 -0.85 22.48 -33.91
C ASP A 565 0.21 23.41 -33.30
N LEU A 566 0.16 23.55 -31.97
CA LEU A 566 1.12 24.36 -31.21
C LEU A 566 2.56 23.85 -31.38
N ASP A 567 2.76 22.71 -32.04
CA ASP A 567 4.06 22.18 -32.44
C ASP A 567 4.64 22.80 -33.73
N SER A 568 3.82 23.47 -34.56
CA SER A 568 4.28 23.98 -35.87
C SER A 568 5.05 25.31 -35.84
N GLY A 569 5.02 26.03 -34.71
CA GLY A 569 5.50 27.41 -34.59
C GLY A 569 6.62 27.66 -33.59
N GLY A 570 7.21 26.62 -32.97
CA GLY A 570 8.40 26.80 -32.16
C GLY A 570 8.16 27.51 -30.81
N TRP A 571 7.44 26.87 -29.91
CA TRP A 571 7.60 27.13 -28.47
C TRP A 571 8.41 25.98 -27.88
N ALA A 572 9.71 25.98 -28.17
CA ALA A 572 10.67 25.05 -27.58
C ALA A 572 10.88 25.29 -26.06
N ASN A 573 10.38 26.41 -25.51
CA ASN A 573 10.75 26.89 -24.17
C ASN A 573 9.60 27.54 -23.35
N GLY A 574 8.37 27.00 -23.27
CA GLY A 574 7.43 27.62 -22.32
C GLY A 574 6.05 27.00 -22.07
N TYR A 575 5.97 26.19 -21.01
CA TYR A 575 4.83 26.14 -20.10
C TYR A 575 5.35 26.08 -18.66
N GLY A 576 5.83 27.20 -18.11
CA GLY A 576 6.45 27.18 -16.79
C GLY A 576 5.49 26.74 -15.69
N SER A 577 5.82 25.66 -14.98
CA SER A 577 5.45 25.58 -13.56
C SER A 577 6.35 26.57 -12.84
N THR A 578 5.76 27.48 -12.06
CA THR A 578 6.57 28.28 -11.14
C THR A 578 6.77 27.43 -9.89
N ARG A 579 8.02 27.01 -9.63
CA ARG A 579 8.34 26.50 -8.30
C ARG A 579 8.27 27.65 -7.31
N PRO A 580 7.82 27.43 -6.06
CA PRO A 580 7.98 28.41 -5.00
C PRO A 580 9.44 28.88 -4.95
N ARG A 581 9.69 30.18 -4.78
CA ARG A 581 11.06 30.69 -4.59
C ARG A 581 11.73 29.88 -3.48
N ASN A 582 12.87 29.26 -3.80
CA ASN A 582 13.55 28.34 -2.89
C ASN A 582 15.07 28.50 -2.95
N ILE A 583 15.73 28.01 -1.89
CA ILE A 583 17.19 27.94 -1.76
C ILE A 583 17.56 26.45 -1.74
N ALA A 584 18.50 26.05 -2.59
CA ALA A 584 18.99 24.67 -2.64
C ALA A 584 19.97 24.41 -1.49
N LEU A 585 19.48 23.78 -0.43
CA LEU A 585 20.28 23.25 0.68
C LEU A 585 20.53 21.75 0.48
N LEU A 586 21.59 21.20 1.08
CA LEU A 586 21.87 19.78 1.00
C LEU A 586 20.84 18.99 1.82
N ALA A 587 19.96 18.27 1.13
CA ALA A 587 19.07 17.30 1.76
C ALA A 587 19.87 16.08 2.25
N CYS A 588 19.73 15.76 3.53
CA CYS A 588 20.36 14.60 4.15
C CYS A 588 19.35 13.83 4.98
N ILE A 589 19.65 12.54 5.19
CA ILE A 589 18.88 11.62 6.02
C ILE A 589 19.74 11.11 7.17
N LYS A 590 19.21 11.15 8.40
CA LYS A 590 19.90 10.65 9.59
C LYS A 590 19.93 9.12 9.56
N TYR A 591 21.08 8.51 9.83
CA TYR A 591 21.22 7.07 9.97
C TYR A 591 21.55 6.65 11.40
#